data_AF-A0A7S3SJ01-F1
#
_entry.id   AF-A0A7S3SJ01-F1
#
_cell.length_a   1.000
_cell.length_b   1.000
_cell.length_c   1.000
_cell.angle_alpha   90.00
_cell.angle_beta   90.00
_cell.angle_gamma   90.00
#
_symmetry.space_group_name_H-M   'P 1'
#
loop_
_entity.id
_entity.type
_entity.pdbx_description
1 polymer ?
#
loop_
_entity_poly.entity_id
_entity_poly.type
_entity_poly.pdbx_seq_one_letter_code
_entity_poly.pdbx_strand_id
1 'polypeptide(L)'
;MKEMTFLQQKVRIIAFLEMLFACGKDDRSLTFERIAKECQIEKVDVELLVMKAMSLELIRGTIDEVEEVVHVDWILPHYLNKGHMEILVDRLREWEQKMDNVVRMVEDGSQELLIK
;
A
#
# COMPACT_ATOMS: atom_id res chain seq x y z
N MET A 1 -33.15 -3.90 0.37
CA MET A 1 -32.33 -3.11 -0.59
C MET A 1 -31.18 -2.36 0.08
N LYS A 2 -31.41 -1.53 1.12
CA LYS A 2 -30.34 -0.78 1.82
C LYS A 2 -29.19 -1.65 2.36
N GLU A 3 -29.48 -2.85 2.84
CA GLU A 3 -28.46 -3.77 3.37
C GLU A 3 -27.55 -4.35 2.28
N MET A 4 -28.09 -4.61 1.08
CA MET A 4 -27.31 -5.14 -0.04
C MET A 4 -26.32 -4.09 -0.57
N THR A 5 -26.74 -2.83 -0.65
CA THR A 5 -25.86 -1.72 -1.06
C THR A 5 -24.76 -1.46 -0.03
N PHE A 6 -25.06 -1.61 1.27
CA PHE A 6 -24.05 -1.48 2.33
C PHE A 6 -22.99 -2.59 2.24
N LEU A 7 -23.41 -3.84 2.01
CA LEU A 7 -22.48 -4.96 1.89
C LEU A 7 -21.56 -4.79 0.66
N GLN A 8 -22.10 -4.35 -0.48
CA GLN A 8 -21.31 -4.08 -1.68
C GLN A 8 -20.24 -3.00 -1.42
N GLN A 9 -20.61 -1.90 -0.75
CA GLN A 9 -19.64 -0.87 -0.38
C GLN A 9 -18.57 -1.42 0.56
N LYS A 10 -18.94 -2.25 1.53
CA LYS A 10 -17.98 -2.87 2.45
C LYS A 10 -16.99 -3.77 1.71
N VAL A 11 -17.47 -4.60 0.79
CA VAL A 11 -16.62 -5.48 -0.03
C VAL A 11 -15.64 -4.67 -0.87
N ARG A 12 -16.09 -3.58 -1.50
CA ARG A 12 -15.23 -2.69 -2.31
C ARG A 12 -14.15 -2.02 -1.48
N ILE A 13 -14.48 -1.54 -0.27
CA ILE A 13 -13.49 -0.94 0.64
C ILE A 13 -12.46 -1.99 1.06
N ILE A 14 -12.88 -3.21 1.40
CA ILE A 14 -11.95 -4.28 1.78
C ILE A 14 -11.06 -4.66 0.60
N ALA A 15 -11.60 -4.78 -0.62
CA ALA A 15 -10.80 -5.06 -1.82
C ALA A 15 -9.73 -3.98 -2.06
N PHE A 16 -10.08 -2.71 -1.86
CA PHE A 16 -9.14 -1.59 -1.95
C PHE A 16 -8.02 -1.68 -0.90
N LEU A 17 -8.36 -2.00 0.35
CA LEU A 17 -7.37 -2.19 1.41
C LEU A 17 -6.42 -3.36 1.14
N GLU A 18 -6.94 -4.45 0.59
CA GLU A 18 -6.13 -5.63 0.27
C GLU A 18 -5.17 -5.37 -0.88
N MET A 19 -5.63 -4.64 -1.90
CA MET A 19 -4.76 -4.15 -2.98
C MET A 19 -3.62 -3.28 -2.43
N LEU A 20 -3.95 -2.36 -1.52
CA LEU A 20 -2.99 -1.49 -0.85
C LEU A 20 -1.99 -2.25 0.02
N PHE A 21 -2.43 -3.31 0.69
CA PHE A 21 -1.55 -4.16 1.49
C PHE A 21 -0.53 -4.90 0.63
N ALA A 22 -0.97 -5.41 -0.54
CA ALA A 22 -0.12 -6.09 -1.51
C ALA A 22 0.92 -5.14 -2.15
N CYS A 23 0.56 -3.87 -2.38
CA CYS A 23 1.52 -2.85 -2.82
C CYS A 23 2.68 -2.67 -1.82
N GLY A 24 3.91 -2.74 -2.33
CA GLY A 24 5.11 -2.39 -1.57
C GLY A 24 5.13 -0.90 -1.19
N LYS A 25 6.04 -0.50 -0.29
CA LYS A 25 6.16 0.91 0.15
C LYS A 25 6.38 1.88 -1.02
N ASP A 26 7.11 1.46 -2.05
CA ASP A 26 7.47 2.31 -3.19
C ASP A 26 6.35 2.42 -4.25
N ASP A 27 5.33 1.55 -4.20
CA ASP A 27 4.23 1.48 -5.18
C ASP A 27 2.87 1.88 -4.56
N ARG A 28 2.87 2.83 -3.61
CA ARG A 28 1.66 3.35 -2.95
C ARG A 28 1.01 4.54 -3.67
N SER A 29 1.45 4.83 -4.89
CA SER A 29 0.80 5.78 -5.79
C SER A 29 -0.04 4.98 -6.79
N LEU A 30 -1.35 5.07 -6.66
CA LEU A 30 -2.29 4.22 -7.39
C LEU A 30 -3.11 5.04 -8.36
N THR A 31 -3.12 4.66 -9.64
CA THR A 31 -3.98 5.29 -10.63
C THR A 31 -5.45 4.89 -10.40
N PHE A 32 -6.36 5.79 -10.74
CA PHE A 32 -7.80 5.52 -10.64
C PHE A 32 -8.21 4.32 -11.50
N GLU A 33 -7.55 4.11 -12.64
CA GLU A 33 -7.79 2.94 -13.51
C GLU A 33 -7.45 1.62 -12.82
N ARG A 34 -6.32 1.57 -12.10
CA ARG A 34 -5.93 0.38 -11.34
C ARG A 34 -6.94 0.09 -10.23
N ILE A 35 -7.35 1.13 -9.50
CA ILE A 35 -8.34 1.00 -8.42
C ILE A 35 -9.71 0.56 -8.98
N ALA A 36 -10.17 1.16 -10.08
CA ALA A 36 -11.43 0.83 -10.73
C ALA A 36 -11.47 -0.64 -11.17
N LYS A 37 -10.37 -1.13 -11.76
CA LYS A 37 -10.24 -2.52 -12.21
C LYS A 37 -10.28 -3.51 -11.05
N GLU A 38 -9.51 -3.25 -9.99
CA GLU A 38 -9.40 -4.17 -8.86
C GLU A 38 -10.66 -4.18 -7.99
N CYS A 39 -11.25 -3.00 -7.75
CA CYS A 39 -12.46 -2.85 -6.94
C CYS A 39 -13.75 -3.13 -7.72
N GLN A 40 -13.66 -3.38 -9.03
CA GLN A 40 -14.79 -3.59 -9.94
C GLN A 40 -15.83 -2.47 -9.84
N ILE A 41 -15.36 -1.24 -9.98
CA ILE A 41 -16.19 -0.03 -9.97
C ILE A 41 -15.91 0.83 -11.20
N GLU A 42 -16.85 1.72 -11.52
CA GLU A 42 -16.60 2.73 -12.54
C GLU A 42 -15.57 3.75 -12.04
N LYS A 43 -14.77 4.29 -12.97
CA LYS A 43 -13.70 5.25 -12.66
C LYS A 43 -14.22 6.48 -11.90
N VAL A 44 -15.44 6.92 -12.21
CA VAL A 44 -16.11 8.06 -11.57
C VAL A 44 -16.41 7.80 -10.08
N ASP A 45 -16.63 6.55 -9.69
CA ASP A 45 -16.94 6.18 -8.30
C ASP A 45 -15.69 5.93 -7.44
N VAL A 46 -14.49 5.92 -8.05
CA VAL A 46 -13.23 5.64 -7.34
C VAL A 46 -12.96 6.68 -6.27
N GLU A 47 -13.12 7.95 -6.61
CA GLU A 47 -12.86 9.05 -5.67
C GLU A 47 -13.76 8.96 -4.44
N LEU A 48 -15.05 8.68 -4.64
CA LEU A 48 -16.01 8.52 -3.56
C LEU A 48 -15.68 7.31 -2.66
N LEU A 49 -15.20 6.21 -3.24
CA LEU A 49 -14.72 5.05 -2.47
C LEU A 49 -13.52 5.42 -1.59
N VAL A 50 -12.54 6.12 -2.16
CA VAL A 50 -11.30 6.52 -1.48
C VAL A 50 -11.61 7.52 -0.37
N MET A 51 -12.39 8.56 -0.65
CA MET A 51 -12.86 9.52 0.36
C MET A 51 -13.61 8.82 1.49
N LYS A 52 -14.44 7.83 1.17
CA LYS A 52 -15.15 7.05 2.20
C LYS A 52 -14.18 6.25 3.07
N ALA A 53 -13.18 5.60 2.48
CA ALA A 53 -12.16 4.87 3.23
C ALA A 53 -11.33 5.81 4.14
N MET A 54 -11.00 7.00 3.67
CA MET A 54 -10.34 8.05 4.47
C MET A 54 -11.24 8.55 5.62
N SER A 55 -12.53 8.79 5.35
CA SER A 55 -13.49 9.25 6.37
C SER A 55 -13.73 8.24 7.50
N LEU A 56 -13.51 6.94 7.22
CA LEU A 56 -13.57 5.85 8.19
C LEU A 56 -12.22 5.60 8.87
N GLU A 57 -11.21 6.44 8.62
CA GLU A 57 -9.85 6.35 9.15
C GLU A 57 -9.14 5.02 8.82
N LEU A 58 -9.57 4.35 7.75
CA LEU A 58 -8.95 3.10 7.30
C LEU A 58 -7.64 3.36 6.56
N ILE A 59 -7.54 4.52 5.91
CA ILE A 59 -6.36 4.98 5.20
C ILE A 59 -6.10 6.47 5.47
N ARG A 60 -4.85 6.89 5.31
CA ARG A 60 -4.45 8.29 5.24
C ARG A 60 -3.62 8.50 3.97
N GLY A 61 -3.86 9.62 3.30
CA GLY A 61 -3.26 9.90 2.01
C GLY A 61 -3.76 11.19 1.38
N THR A 62 -3.39 11.42 0.14
CA THR A 62 -3.82 12.54 -0.69
C THR A 62 -4.38 12.02 -2.03
N ILE A 63 -5.30 12.78 -2.62
CA ILE A 63 -5.92 12.47 -3.91
C ILE A 63 -5.51 13.58 -4.87
N ASP A 64 -4.93 13.20 -6.01
CA ASP A 64 -4.71 14.07 -7.16
C ASP A 64 -5.70 13.68 -8.25
N GLU A 65 -6.76 14.47 -8.42
CA GLU A 65 -7.78 14.23 -9.43
C GLU A 65 -7.30 14.57 -10.85
N VAL A 66 -6.36 15.51 -10.99
CA VAL A 66 -5.88 15.98 -12.32
C VAL A 66 -5.03 14.90 -12.97
N GLU A 67 -4.13 14.29 -12.20
CA GLU A 67 -3.31 13.15 -12.64
C GLU A 67 -4.03 11.80 -12.44
N GLU A 68 -5.21 11.81 -11.80
CA GLU A 68 -6.00 10.62 -11.45
C GLU A 68 -5.21 9.59 -10.63
N VAL A 69 -4.46 10.07 -9.63
CA VAL A 69 -3.61 9.27 -8.74
C VAL A 69 -3.99 9.47 -7.28
N VAL A 70 -3.99 8.37 -6.52
CA VAL A 70 -4.13 8.38 -5.07
C VAL A 70 -2.79 8.04 -4.44
N HIS A 71 -2.28 8.91 -3.58
CA HIS A 71 -1.10 8.65 -2.77
C HIS A 71 -1.53 8.19 -1.38
N VAL A 72 -1.13 6.99 -0.97
CA VAL A 72 -1.48 6.44 0.35
C VAL A 72 -0.27 6.38 1.27
N ASP A 73 -0.30 7.18 2.32
CA ASP A 73 0.77 7.27 3.32
C ASP A 73 0.67 6.13 4.34
N TRP A 74 -0.55 5.84 4.77
CA TRP A 74 -0.79 4.93 5.89
C TRP A 74 -2.09 4.15 5.71
N ILE A 75 -2.09 2.93 6.22
CA ILE A 75 -3.21 1.99 6.19
C ILE A 75 -3.39 1.43 7.60
N LEU A 76 -4.63 1.29 8.04
CA LEU A 76 -4.98 0.68 9.32
C LEU A 76 -4.58 -0.81 9.33
N PRO A 77 -3.79 -1.28 10.31
CA PRO A 77 -3.46 -2.69 10.44
C PRO A 77 -4.71 -3.52 10.70
N HIS A 78 -4.97 -4.54 9.89
CA HIS A 78 -6.10 -5.45 10.05
C HIS A 78 -5.64 -6.91 10.24
N TYR A 79 -6.59 -7.85 10.32
CA TYR A 79 -6.31 -9.26 10.53
C TYR A 79 -5.45 -9.82 9.39
N LEU A 80 -4.36 -10.50 9.74
CA LEU A 80 -3.43 -11.08 8.78
C LEU A 80 -3.82 -12.53 8.49
N ASN A 81 -4.01 -12.86 7.22
CA ASN A 81 -4.12 -14.23 6.77
C ASN A 81 -2.72 -14.84 6.55
N LYS A 82 -2.63 -16.13 6.26
CA LYS A 82 -1.33 -16.79 6.02
C LYS A 82 -0.56 -16.19 4.84
N GLY A 83 -1.23 -15.84 3.74
CA GLY A 83 -0.60 -15.18 2.60
C GLY A 83 -0.05 -13.79 2.94
N HIS A 84 -0.74 -13.03 3.79
CA HIS A 84 -0.26 -11.75 4.28
C HIS A 84 1.01 -11.90 5.12
N MET A 85 1.11 -12.97 5.92
CA MET A 85 2.32 -13.25 6.67
C MET A 85 3.49 -13.61 5.75
N GLU A 86 3.26 -14.37 4.69
CA GLU A 86 4.30 -14.67 3.68
C GLU A 86 4.84 -13.38 3.05
N ILE A 87 3.97 -12.46 2.63
CA ILE A 87 4.36 -11.14 2.10
C ILE A 87 5.20 -10.36 3.11
N LEU A 88 4.84 -10.38 4.40
CA LEU A 88 5.60 -9.67 5.44
C LEU A 88 6.97 -10.30 5.70
N VAL A 89 7.06 -11.64 5.67
CA VAL A 89 8.33 -12.36 5.82
C VAL A 89 9.25 -12.05 4.64
N ASP A 90 8.72 -12.04 3.41
CA ASP A 90 9.50 -11.71 2.22
C ASP A 90 10.02 -10.27 2.28
N ARG A 91 9.16 -9.31 2.67
CA ARG A 91 9.57 -7.91 2.89
C ARG A 91 10.65 -7.77 3.97
N LEU A 92 10.57 -8.57 5.04
CA LEU A 92 11.58 -8.55 6.09
C LEU A 92 12.92 -9.10 5.58
N ARG A 93 12.90 -10.18 4.79
CA ARG A 93 14.11 -10.74 4.14
C ARG A 93 14.74 -9.76 3.16
N GLU A 94 13.95 -9.07 2.35
CA GLU A 94 14.45 -8.02 1.46
C GLU A 94 15.11 -6.88 2.24
N TRP A 95 14.53 -6.50 3.38
CA TRP A 95 15.10 -5.48 4.24
C TRP A 95 16.41 -5.93 4.88
N GLU A 96 16.50 -7.18 5.36
CA GLU A 96 17.73 -7.78 5.87
C GLU A 96 18.85 -7.76 4.82
N GLN A 97 18.55 -8.17 3.58
CA GLN A 97 19.51 -8.11 2.47
C GLN A 97 19.98 -6.68 2.17
N LYS A 98 19.07 -5.70 2.20
CA LYS A 98 19.43 -4.29 2.03
C LYS A 98 20.34 -3.82 3.16
N MET A 99 20.10 -4.24 4.40
CA MET A 99 20.93 -3.89 5.55
C MET A 99 22.33 -4.50 5.43
N ASP A 100 22.45 -5.76 5.02
CA ASP A 100 23.75 -6.41 4.77
C ASP A 100 24.58 -5.65 3.72
N ASN A 101 23.93 -5.19 2.65
CA ASN A 101 24.60 -4.39 1.62
C ASN A 101 25.11 -3.06 2.18
N VAL A 102 24.32 -2.39 3.03
CA VAL A 102 24.73 -1.15 3.69
C VAL A 102 25.92 -1.40 4.63
N VAL A 103 25.90 -2.50 5.39
CA VAL A 103 27.02 -2.88 6.26
C VAL A 103 28.30 -3.06 5.46
N ARG A 104 28.25 -3.81 4.35
CA ARG A 104 29.41 -4.00 3.46
C ARG A 104 29.94 -2.69 2.90
N MET A 105 29.05 -1.79 2.45
CA MET A 105 29.45 -0.47 1.95
C MET A 105 30.18 0.36 3.02
N VAL A 106 29.75 0.26 4.29
CA VAL A 106 30.41 0.95 5.40
C VAL A 106 31.76 0.31 5.73
N GLU A 107 31.86 -1.02 5.72
CA GLU A 107 33.13 -1.73 5.95
C GLU A 107 34.18 -1.37 4.90
N ASP A 108 33.81 -1.36 3.62
CA ASP A 108 34.71 -1.01 2.51
C ASP A 108 35.18 0.46 2.63
N GLY A 109 34.26 1.39 2.90
CA GLY A 109 34.61 2.81 3.07
C GLY A 109 35.43 3.10 4.34
N SER A 110 35.28 2.29 5.39
CA SER A 110 36.06 2.40 6.62
C SER A 110 37.51 1.91 6.44
N GLN A 111 37.73 0.86 5.64
CA GLN A 111 39.09 0.38 5.35
C GLN A 111 39.94 1.44 4.64
N GLU A 112 39.37 2.24 3.73
CA GLU A 112 40.08 3.35 3.08
C GLU A 112 40.52 4.45 4.06
N LEU A 113 39.78 4.66 5.16
CA LEU A 113 40.09 5.65 6.18
C LEU A 113 41.12 5.16 7.21
N LEU A 114 41.17 3.85 7.46
CA LEU A 114 42.07 3.24 8.46
C LEU A 114 43.49 2.95 7.94
N ILE A 115 43.71 3.02 6.63
CA ILE A 115 45.03 2.78 5.99
C ILE A 115 45.78 4.11 5.68
N LYS A 116 45.30 5.24 6.17
CA LYS A 116 46.01 6.54 6.13
C LYS A 116 46.60 6.93 7.49
#